data_AF-A0A841AI73-F1
#
_entry.id   AF-A0A841AI73-F1
#
_cell.length_a   1.000
_cell.length_b   1.000
_cell.length_c   1.000
_cell.angle_alpha   90.00
_cell.angle_beta   90.00
_cell.angle_gamma   90.00
#
_symmetry.space_group_name_H-M   'P 1'
#
loop_
_entity.id
_entity.type
_entity.pdbx_description
1 polymer ?
#
loop_
_entity_poly.entity_id
_entity_poly.type
_entity_poly.pdbx_seq_one_letter_code
_entity_poly.pdbx_strand_id
1 'polypeptide(L)'
;MSSPGVGFDVAEDSAALDLPGVVSAAAALELFHAAALVHDDIMDKSDTRRGRPAAHRRFETLHRESGWTNDATAFGGSAGLLLGDLLLGWSDELFDEGLRALADPAAAAAGRKEFNRMRAEVTVGQYLDIVEENAWRIHPESELLPRAHRVIVYKSAKYSVEAPLAIGAALGGGTSEQSAALREFGLPLGVAYQLRDDLLGVFGDPAVTGKPAGDDLREGKRTVLIALARPLLPGNARSLLDELLGDPELDAQQVEVLQNVLRESGAIDRVERIIAHNVGRAKTAIVDAPLSASSRTQLLQLADTVIRRTA
;
A
#
# COMPACT_ATOMS: atom_id res chain seq x y z
N MET A 1 -28.62 -26.17 -24.99
CA MET A 1 -27.33 -26.53 -24.37
C MET A 1 -26.52 -25.25 -24.32
N SER A 2 -26.47 -24.63 -23.15
CA SER A 2 -25.78 -23.37 -22.92
C SER A 2 -24.27 -23.61 -23.02
N SER A 3 -23.58 -22.88 -23.90
CA SER A 3 -22.12 -22.92 -23.97
C SER A 3 -21.53 -22.53 -22.61
N PRO A 4 -20.54 -23.28 -22.08
CA PRO A 4 -19.82 -22.86 -20.89
C PRO A 4 -19.08 -21.55 -21.22
N GLY A 5 -19.24 -20.56 -20.35
CA GLY A 5 -18.82 -19.19 -20.57
C GLY A 5 -17.32 -19.08 -20.88
N VAL A 6 -17.01 -18.39 -21.96
CA VAL A 6 -15.68 -17.86 -22.24
C VAL A 6 -15.46 -16.76 -21.20
N GLY A 7 -14.71 -17.07 -20.15
CA GLY A 7 -14.34 -16.09 -19.13
C GLY A 7 -13.35 -15.10 -19.72
N PHE A 8 -13.52 -13.82 -19.41
CA PHE A 8 -12.64 -12.74 -19.84
C PHE A 8 -11.20 -12.99 -19.35
N ASP A 9 -10.24 -12.95 -20.27
CA ASP A 9 -8.80 -13.00 -19.99
C ASP A 9 -8.14 -11.79 -20.67
N VAL A 10 -7.49 -10.92 -19.90
CA VAL A 10 -6.73 -9.79 -20.44
C VAL A 10 -5.58 -10.27 -21.36
N ALA A 11 -5.07 -11.49 -21.14
CA ALA A 11 -3.96 -12.07 -21.89
C ALA A 11 -4.39 -12.99 -23.06
N GLU A 12 -5.53 -13.70 -22.98
CA GLU A 12 -5.98 -14.62 -24.04
C GLU A 12 -6.91 -13.95 -25.08
N ASP A 13 -7.65 -12.89 -24.73
CA ASP A 13 -8.42 -12.07 -25.68
C ASP A 13 -7.57 -10.96 -26.34
N SER A 14 -6.25 -11.15 -26.40
CA SER A 14 -5.28 -10.15 -26.88
C SER A 14 -5.43 -9.78 -28.37
N ALA A 15 -6.24 -10.52 -29.13
CA ALA A 15 -6.52 -10.18 -30.52
C ALA A 15 -7.57 -9.05 -30.66
N ALA A 16 -8.28 -8.70 -29.58
CA ALA A 16 -9.32 -7.67 -29.54
C ALA A 16 -9.03 -6.52 -28.54
N LEU A 17 -7.98 -6.62 -27.74
CA LEU A 17 -7.56 -5.59 -26.78
C LEU A 17 -6.42 -4.75 -27.33
N ASP A 18 -6.52 -3.43 -27.23
CA ASP A 18 -5.44 -2.48 -27.53
C ASP A 18 -4.35 -2.58 -26.45
N LEU A 19 -3.57 -3.68 -26.50
CA LEU A 19 -2.54 -4.03 -25.53
C LEU A 19 -1.57 -2.87 -25.24
N PRO A 20 -1.12 -2.06 -26.23
CA PRO A 20 -0.30 -0.89 -25.93
C PRO A 20 -0.98 0.12 -25.01
N GLY A 21 -2.28 0.38 -25.19
CA GLY A 21 -3.04 1.31 -24.36
C GLY A 21 -3.19 0.83 -22.92
N VAL A 22 -3.50 -0.45 -22.74
CA VAL A 22 -3.58 -1.09 -21.42
C VAL A 22 -2.22 -1.07 -20.71
N VAL A 23 -1.13 -1.36 -21.43
CA VAL A 23 0.23 -1.32 -20.88
C VAL A 23 0.62 0.10 -20.46
N SER A 24 0.31 1.13 -21.25
CA SER A 24 0.54 2.53 -20.86
C SER A 24 -0.24 2.90 -19.60
N ALA A 25 -1.53 2.52 -19.53
CA ALA A 25 -2.34 2.75 -18.34
C ALA A 25 -1.81 2.03 -17.09
N ALA A 26 -1.29 0.80 -17.24
CA ALA A 26 -0.64 0.07 -16.15
C ALA A 26 0.68 0.73 -15.71
N ALA A 27 1.52 1.18 -16.67
CA ALA A 27 2.76 1.89 -16.39
C ALA A 27 2.52 3.24 -15.68
N ALA A 28 1.40 3.91 -15.96
CA ALA A 28 1.00 5.10 -15.23
C ALA A 28 0.75 4.84 -13.73
N LEU A 29 0.30 3.64 -13.34
CA LEU A 29 0.16 3.25 -11.94
C LEU A 29 1.52 3.16 -11.24
N GLU A 30 2.58 2.73 -11.94
CA GLU A 30 3.94 2.70 -11.40
C GLU A 30 4.51 4.12 -11.20
N LEU A 31 4.23 5.07 -12.11
CA LEU A 31 4.60 6.47 -11.90
C LEU A 31 3.83 7.09 -10.72
N PHE A 32 2.54 6.77 -10.60
CA PHE A 32 1.76 7.17 -9.43
C PHE A 32 2.35 6.59 -8.14
N HIS A 33 2.73 5.30 -8.16
CA HIS A 33 3.37 4.64 -7.03
C HIS A 33 4.69 5.29 -6.64
N ALA A 34 5.53 5.62 -7.62
CA ALA A 34 6.77 6.35 -7.38
C ALA A 34 6.51 7.72 -6.73
N ALA A 35 5.50 8.46 -7.21
CA ALA A 35 5.11 9.73 -6.61
C ALA A 35 4.66 9.57 -5.15
N ALA A 36 3.77 8.60 -4.89
CA ALA A 36 3.28 8.30 -3.55
C ALA A 36 4.43 7.96 -2.59
N LEU A 37 5.40 7.13 -3.01
CA LEU A 37 6.57 6.81 -2.19
C LEU A 37 7.47 8.01 -1.92
N VAL A 38 7.70 8.88 -2.91
CA VAL A 38 8.52 10.10 -2.73
C VAL A 38 7.88 11.04 -1.72
N HIS A 39 6.57 11.24 -1.79
CA HIS A 39 5.84 12.08 -0.85
C HIS A 39 5.75 11.44 0.55
N ASP A 40 5.49 10.12 0.63
CA ASP A 40 5.47 9.32 1.86
C ASP A 40 6.81 9.40 2.60
N ASP A 41 7.94 9.20 1.91
CA ASP A 41 9.29 9.34 2.49
C ASP A 41 9.56 10.72 3.12
N ILE A 42 8.95 11.79 2.58
CA ILE A 42 9.10 13.15 3.11
C ILE A 42 8.24 13.34 4.36
N MET A 43 6.99 12.85 4.33
CA MET A 43 6.05 12.96 5.46
C MET A 43 6.53 12.13 6.65
N ASP A 44 7.00 10.91 6.40
CA ASP A 44 7.50 9.96 7.40
C ASP A 44 8.96 10.27 7.79
N LYS A 45 9.63 11.17 7.07
CA LYS A 45 11.06 11.52 7.23
C LYS A 45 11.99 10.32 7.07
N SER A 46 11.63 9.35 6.24
CA SER A 46 12.40 8.13 6.03
C SER A 46 13.69 8.41 5.25
N ASP A 47 14.85 8.01 5.80
CA ASP A 47 16.14 8.25 5.17
C ASP A 47 16.43 7.36 3.95
N THR A 48 15.78 6.19 3.89
CA THR A 48 16.07 5.15 2.91
C THR A 48 14.82 4.57 2.29
N ARG A 49 14.93 4.19 1.00
CA ARG A 49 13.91 3.50 0.23
C ARG A 49 14.59 2.47 -0.66
N ARG A 50 14.18 1.20 -0.53
CA ARG A 50 14.72 0.05 -1.31
C ARG A 50 16.27 -0.03 -1.22
N GLY A 51 16.82 0.15 -0.01
CA GLY A 51 18.27 0.09 0.24
C GLY A 51 19.09 1.26 -0.31
N ARG A 52 18.45 2.34 -0.78
CA ARG A 52 19.11 3.55 -1.29
C ARG A 52 18.59 4.78 -0.54
N PRO A 53 19.32 5.91 -0.54
CA PRO A 53 18.81 7.14 0.05
C PRO A 53 17.48 7.56 -0.60
N ALA A 54 16.52 7.97 0.23
CA ALA A 54 15.25 8.53 -0.22
C ALA A 54 15.48 9.77 -1.10
N ALA A 55 14.50 10.12 -1.93
CA ALA A 55 14.66 11.19 -2.92
C ALA A 55 15.06 12.54 -2.29
N HIS A 56 14.44 12.91 -1.17
CA HIS A 56 14.75 14.16 -0.48
C HIS A 56 16.19 14.16 0.09
N ARG A 57 16.69 13.03 0.58
CA ARG A 57 18.09 12.88 1.03
C ARG A 57 19.10 12.97 -0.12
N ARG A 58 18.74 12.50 -1.31
CA ARG A 58 19.58 12.66 -2.51
C ARG A 58 19.70 14.13 -2.92
N PHE A 59 18.60 14.88 -2.89
CA PHE A 59 18.63 16.32 -3.17
C PHE A 59 19.37 17.12 -2.10
N GLU A 60 19.24 16.74 -0.83
CA GLU A 60 20.02 17.32 0.27
C GLU A 60 21.53 17.08 0.08
N THR A 61 21.92 15.87 -0.35
CA THR A 61 23.31 15.54 -0.67
C THR A 61 23.83 16.39 -1.84
N LEU A 62 23.05 16.48 -2.93
CA LEU A 62 23.37 17.32 -4.09
C LEU A 62 23.60 18.78 -3.69
N HIS A 63 22.76 19.34 -2.82
CA HIS A 63 22.89 20.72 -2.34
C HIS A 63 24.21 20.93 -1.61
N ARG A 64 24.57 20.04 -0.68
CA ARG A 64 25.83 20.10 0.08
C ARG A 64 27.05 19.97 -0.82
N GLU A 65 27.05 18.98 -1.72
CA GLU A 65 28.16 18.73 -2.65
C GLU A 65 28.36 19.89 -3.63
N SER A 66 27.28 20.60 -3.97
CA SER A 66 27.32 21.76 -4.84
C SER A 66 27.72 23.06 -4.13
N GLY A 67 27.89 23.05 -2.81
CA GLY A 67 28.25 24.23 -2.02
C GLY A 67 27.22 25.36 -2.09
N TRP A 68 25.94 25.02 -2.27
CA TRP A 68 24.86 26.00 -2.35
C TRP A 68 24.58 26.64 -0.98
N THR A 69 23.98 27.83 -1.00
CA THR A 69 23.59 28.56 0.21
C THR A 69 22.23 28.07 0.76
N ASN A 70 21.89 28.47 1.99
CA ASN A 70 20.68 28.10 2.74
C ASN A 70 20.66 26.64 3.25
N ASP A 71 19.55 26.22 3.86
CA ASP A 71 19.40 24.92 4.52
C ASP A 71 19.22 23.77 3.52
N ALA A 72 20.11 22.79 3.56
CA ALA A 72 20.12 21.64 2.64
C ALA A 72 18.92 20.71 2.86
N THR A 73 18.46 20.55 4.11
CA THR A 73 17.34 19.66 4.45
C THR A 73 16.02 20.21 3.90
N ALA A 74 15.76 21.50 4.10
CA ALA A 74 14.62 22.21 3.55
C ALA A 74 14.63 22.20 2.02
N PHE A 75 15.81 22.36 1.40
CA PHE A 75 15.96 22.19 -0.05
C PHE A 75 15.59 20.76 -0.49
N GLY A 76 16.13 19.75 0.20
CA GLY A 76 15.88 18.34 -0.10
C GLY A 76 14.39 17.98 -0.05
N GLY A 77 13.70 18.40 1.02
CA GLY A 77 12.26 18.23 1.16
C GLY A 77 11.47 18.95 0.06
N SER A 78 11.81 20.20 -0.24
CA SER A 78 11.13 20.99 -1.28
C SER A 78 11.32 20.40 -2.69
N ALA A 79 12.54 19.98 -3.02
CA ALA A 79 12.84 19.35 -4.30
C ALA A 79 12.16 17.97 -4.43
N GLY A 80 12.12 17.19 -3.35
CA GLY A 80 11.39 15.93 -3.29
C GLY A 80 9.88 16.12 -3.51
N LEU A 81 9.28 17.14 -2.89
CA LEU A 81 7.86 17.47 -3.08
C LEU A 81 7.55 17.74 -4.56
N LEU A 82 8.35 18.60 -5.20
CA LEU A 82 8.21 18.92 -6.64
C LEU A 82 8.44 17.71 -7.55
N LEU A 83 9.36 16.80 -7.18
CA LEU A 83 9.56 15.56 -7.92
C LEU A 83 8.30 14.68 -7.87
N GLY A 84 7.69 14.52 -6.69
CA GLY A 84 6.45 13.76 -6.58
C GLY A 84 5.31 14.41 -7.38
N ASP A 85 5.18 15.74 -7.37
CA ASP A 85 4.19 16.46 -8.19
C ASP A 85 4.40 16.24 -9.69
N LEU A 86 5.65 16.25 -10.15
CA LEU A 86 5.99 15.96 -11.54
C LEU A 86 5.62 14.52 -11.93
N LEU A 87 5.91 13.55 -11.06
CA LEU A 87 5.55 12.14 -11.27
C LEU A 87 4.02 11.94 -11.30
N LEU A 88 3.26 12.67 -10.49
CA LEU A 88 1.79 12.68 -10.57
C LEU A 88 1.28 13.24 -11.90
N GLY A 89 1.91 14.32 -12.40
CA GLY A 89 1.61 14.89 -13.71
C GLY A 89 1.86 13.89 -14.84
N TRP A 90 3.05 13.28 -14.88
CA TRP A 90 3.39 12.25 -15.88
C TRP A 90 2.55 10.99 -15.77
N SER A 91 2.14 10.60 -14.56
CA SER A 91 1.18 9.51 -14.37
C SER A 91 -0.16 9.82 -15.05
N ASP A 92 -0.71 11.03 -14.86
CA ASP A 92 -1.97 11.43 -15.50
C ASP A 92 -1.84 11.51 -17.03
N GLU A 93 -0.74 12.09 -17.53
CA GLU A 93 -0.44 12.18 -18.97
C GLU A 93 -0.36 10.79 -19.63
N LEU A 94 0.40 9.87 -19.02
CA LEU A 94 0.60 8.51 -19.53
C LEU A 94 -0.68 7.67 -19.43
N PHE A 95 -1.47 7.87 -18.37
CA PHE A 95 -2.78 7.22 -18.26
C PHE A 95 -3.69 7.69 -19.39
N ASP A 96 -3.74 9.01 -19.65
CA ASP A 96 -4.55 9.58 -20.74
C ASP A 96 -4.06 9.17 -22.13
N GLU A 97 -2.76 8.99 -22.34
CA GLU A 97 -2.24 8.37 -23.56
C GLU A 97 -2.78 6.94 -23.73
N GLY A 98 -2.72 6.13 -22.67
CA GLY A 98 -3.26 4.78 -22.66
C GLY A 98 -4.76 4.73 -22.98
N LEU A 99 -5.54 5.64 -22.40
CA LEU A 99 -6.98 5.75 -22.66
C LEU A 99 -7.32 6.12 -24.10
N ARG A 100 -6.56 7.04 -24.72
CA ARG A 100 -6.77 7.45 -26.13
C ARG A 100 -6.46 6.34 -27.12
N ALA A 101 -5.63 5.38 -26.73
CA ALA A 101 -5.31 4.21 -27.54
C ALA A 101 -6.37 3.11 -27.48
N LEU A 102 -7.38 3.21 -26.59
CA LEU A 102 -8.47 2.25 -26.51
C LEU A 102 -9.56 2.50 -27.56
N ALA A 103 -10.02 1.43 -28.19
CA ALA A 103 -11.10 1.47 -29.17
C ALA A 103 -12.48 1.79 -28.57
N ASP A 104 -12.74 1.41 -27.31
CA ASP A 104 -14.02 1.67 -26.63
C ASP A 104 -13.96 2.90 -25.70
N PRO A 105 -14.65 4.01 -26.05
CA PRO A 105 -14.71 5.20 -25.21
C PRO A 105 -15.38 4.97 -23.86
N ALA A 106 -16.30 4.00 -23.75
CA ALA A 106 -16.98 3.69 -22.50
C ALA A 106 -16.02 3.01 -21.51
N ALA A 107 -15.24 2.02 -21.97
CA ALA A 107 -14.15 1.42 -21.21
C ALA A 107 -13.11 2.47 -20.77
N ALA A 108 -12.72 3.37 -21.67
CA ALA A 108 -11.79 4.45 -21.33
C ALA A 108 -12.33 5.38 -20.22
N ALA A 109 -13.60 5.79 -20.31
CA ALA A 109 -14.25 6.61 -19.30
C ALA A 109 -14.39 5.88 -17.95
N ALA A 110 -14.72 4.58 -17.97
CA ALA A 110 -14.78 3.74 -16.77
C ALA A 110 -13.40 3.61 -16.11
N GLY A 111 -12.35 3.37 -16.90
CA GLY A 111 -10.96 3.33 -16.43
C GLY A 111 -10.52 4.64 -15.77
N ARG A 112 -10.81 5.79 -16.39
CA ARG A 112 -10.51 7.11 -15.79
C ARG A 112 -11.23 7.32 -14.47
N LYS A 113 -12.49 6.88 -14.36
CA LYS A 113 -13.26 6.98 -13.12
C LYS A 113 -12.62 6.18 -11.99
N GLU A 114 -12.18 4.95 -12.28
CA GLU A 114 -11.52 4.10 -11.29
C GLU A 114 -10.15 4.65 -10.88
N PHE A 115 -9.37 5.17 -11.83
CA PHE A 115 -8.08 5.81 -11.55
C PHE A 115 -8.25 7.07 -10.68
N ASN A 116 -9.21 7.94 -10.99
CA ASN A 116 -9.49 9.13 -10.17
C ASN A 116 -9.95 8.76 -8.75
N ARG A 117 -10.79 7.71 -8.63
CA ARG A 117 -11.22 7.20 -7.33
C ARG A 117 -10.05 6.67 -6.51
N MET A 118 -9.17 5.86 -7.12
CA MET A 118 -7.97 5.33 -6.49
C MET A 118 -7.11 6.47 -5.91
N ARG A 119 -6.83 7.50 -6.73
CA ARG A 119 -6.03 8.67 -6.33
C ARG A 119 -6.64 9.40 -5.14
N ALA A 120 -7.95 9.63 -5.16
CA ALA A 120 -8.63 10.28 -4.04
C ALA A 120 -8.60 9.42 -2.76
N GLU A 121 -8.91 8.13 -2.88
CA GLU A 121 -8.97 7.20 -1.76
C GLU A 121 -7.60 7.03 -1.08
N VAL A 122 -6.50 6.90 -1.85
CA VAL A 122 -5.15 6.78 -1.29
C VAL A 122 -4.66 8.07 -0.64
N THR A 123 -4.93 9.23 -1.24
CA THR A 123 -4.56 10.53 -0.63
C THR A 123 -5.29 10.76 0.69
N VAL A 124 -6.59 10.43 0.75
CA VAL A 124 -7.34 10.48 2.01
C VAL A 124 -6.82 9.43 3.00
N GLY A 125 -6.46 8.23 2.54
CA GLY A 125 -5.82 7.20 3.35
C GLY A 125 -4.52 7.67 4.01
N GLN A 126 -3.66 8.34 3.25
CA GLN A 126 -2.42 8.94 3.75
C GLN A 126 -2.69 10.02 4.79
N TYR A 127 -3.68 10.90 4.53
CA TYR A 127 -4.07 11.91 5.51
C TYR A 127 -4.54 11.27 6.82
N LEU A 128 -5.34 10.20 6.75
CA LEU A 128 -5.77 9.48 7.94
C LEU A 128 -4.58 8.90 8.72
N ASP A 129 -3.57 8.35 8.02
CA ASP A 129 -2.36 7.83 8.67
C ASP A 129 -1.65 8.91 9.51
N ILE A 130 -1.41 10.08 8.89
CA ILE A 130 -0.82 11.24 9.57
C ILE A 130 -1.68 11.68 10.76
N VAL A 131 -3.00 11.69 10.63
CA VAL A 131 -3.91 12.02 11.73
C VAL A 131 -3.76 11.02 12.87
N GLU A 132 -3.70 9.71 12.58
CA GLU A 132 -3.50 8.71 13.63
C GLU A 132 -2.18 8.90 14.34
N GLU A 133 -1.13 9.25 13.61
CA GLU A 133 0.18 9.52 14.21
C GLU A 133 0.16 10.69 15.22
N ASN A 134 -0.68 11.70 14.96
CA ASN A 134 -0.70 12.91 15.75
C ASN A 134 -1.82 12.93 16.82
N ALA A 135 -2.95 12.26 16.59
CA ALA A 135 -4.16 12.40 17.39
C ALA A 135 -4.55 11.14 18.19
N TRP A 136 -3.84 10.02 18.09
CA TRP A 136 -4.25 8.77 18.73
C TRP A 136 -4.49 8.87 20.25
N ARG A 137 -3.77 9.74 20.97
CA ARG A 137 -3.91 9.90 22.43
C ARG A 137 -5.24 10.50 22.86
N ILE A 138 -5.92 11.26 21.99
CA ILE A 138 -7.24 11.85 22.29
C ILE A 138 -8.40 10.94 21.87
N HIS A 139 -8.12 9.88 21.12
CA HIS A 139 -9.14 8.94 20.69
C HIS A 139 -9.48 7.93 21.80
N PRO A 140 -10.75 7.56 21.97
CA PRO A 140 -11.13 6.45 22.83
C PRO A 140 -10.41 5.16 22.42
N GLU A 141 -10.01 4.34 23.39
CA GLU A 141 -9.29 3.08 23.11
C GLU A 141 -10.07 2.14 22.18
N SER A 142 -11.40 2.11 22.29
CA SER A 142 -12.29 1.33 21.42
C SER A 142 -12.25 1.74 19.95
N GLU A 143 -11.78 2.95 19.64
CA GLU A 143 -11.72 3.46 18.26
C GLU A 143 -10.37 3.22 17.60
N LEU A 144 -9.30 2.92 18.34
CA LEU A 144 -7.95 2.80 17.78
C LEU A 144 -7.86 1.71 16.71
N LEU A 145 -8.44 0.52 16.97
CA LEU A 145 -8.42 -0.59 16.01
C LEU A 145 -9.25 -0.29 14.74
N PRO A 146 -10.52 0.14 14.82
CA PRO A 146 -11.28 0.55 13.64
C PRO A 146 -10.61 1.64 12.80
N ARG A 147 -9.89 2.57 13.45
CA ARG A 147 -9.19 3.67 12.80
C ARG A 147 -7.92 3.19 12.07
N ALA A 148 -7.09 2.39 12.74
CA ALA A 148 -5.93 1.73 12.11
C ALA A 148 -6.35 0.86 10.91
N HIS A 149 -7.45 0.09 11.04
CA HIS A 149 -7.99 -0.69 9.93
C HIS A 149 -8.45 0.20 8.76
N ARG A 150 -9.01 1.38 9.04
CA ARG A 150 -9.43 2.32 7.99
C ARG A 150 -8.22 2.85 7.21
N VAL A 151 -7.12 3.16 7.89
CA VAL A 151 -5.85 3.53 7.24
C VAL A 151 -5.42 2.42 6.28
N ILE A 152 -5.29 1.18 6.76
CA ILE A 152 -4.92 0.03 5.92
C ILE A 152 -5.81 -0.09 4.68
N VAL A 153 -7.14 0.04 4.87
CA VAL A 153 -8.10 -0.09 3.76
C VAL A 153 -7.84 0.95 2.68
N TYR A 154 -7.72 2.23 3.04
CA TYR A 154 -7.67 3.32 2.06
C TYR A 154 -6.27 3.65 1.56
N LYS A 155 -5.25 3.63 2.44
CA LYS A 155 -3.85 3.91 2.08
C LYS A 155 -3.24 2.77 1.24
N SER A 156 -3.59 1.52 1.53
CA SER A 156 -2.88 0.37 0.96
C SER A 156 -3.78 -0.62 0.25
N ALA A 157 -4.79 -1.19 0.93
CA ALA A 157 -5.53 -2.32 0.39
C ALA A 157 -6.28 -1.99 -0.91
N LYS A 158 -6.97 -0.84 -0.90
CA LYS A 158 -7.67 -0.33 -2.07
C LYS A 158 -6.71 0.08 -3.17
N TYR A 159 -5.68 0.83 -2.80
CA TYR A 159 -4.73 1.41 -3.71
C TYR A 159 -3.86 0.35 -4.42
N SER A 160 -3.28 -0.59 -3.68
CA SER A 160 -2.27 -1.51 -4.19
C SER A 160 -2.84 -2.78 -4.81
N VAL A 161 -4.09 -3.13 -4.53
CA VAL A 161 -4.70 -4.39 -5.00
C VAL A 161 -6.07 -4.18 -5.62
N GLU A 162 -7.04 -3.61 -4.88
CA GLU A 162 -8.43 -3.51 -5.37
C GLU A 162 -8.54 -2.63 -6.64
N ALA A 163 -7.96 -1.44 -6.60
CA ALA A 163 -8.07 -0.46 -7.67
C ALA A 163 -7.34 -0.88 -8.95
N PRO A 164 -6.09 -1.41 -8.92
CA PRO A 164 -5.46 -1.94 -10.13
C PRO A 164 -6.29 -3.01 -10.82
N LEU A 165 -6.91 -3.92 -10.06
CA LEU A 165 -7.82 -4.94 -10.61
C LEU A 165 -9.08 -4.32 -11.20
N ALA A 166 -9.69 -3.35 -10.52
CA ALA A 166 -10.88 -2.65 -11.01
C ALA A 166 -10.59 -1.82 -12.26
N ILE A 167 -9.43 -1.16 -12.32
CA ILE A 167 -8.94 -0.42 -13.49
C ILE A 167 -8.75 -1.39 -14.66
N GLY A 168 -8.04 -2.51 -14.44
CA GLY A 168 -7.84 -3.53 -15.46
C GLY A 168 -9.16 -4.10 -16.01
N ALA A 169 -10.13 -4.38 -15.13
CA ALA A 169 -11.46 -4.81 -15.54
C ALA A 169 -12.19 -3.74 -16.37
N ALA A 170 -12.14 -2.47 -15.95
CA ALA A 170 -12.79 -1.37 -16.65
C ALA A 170 -12.19 -1.13 -18.05
N LEU A 171 -10.86 -1.10 -18.16
CA LEU A 171 -10.16 -0.93 -19.44
C LEU A 171 -10.41 -2.12 -20.38
N GLY A 172 -10.60 -3.31 -19.81
CA GLY A 172 -10.93 -4.54 -20.52
C GLY A 172 -12.38 -4.69 -20.97
N GLY A 173 -13.27 -3.74 -20.63
CA GLY A 173 -14.70 -3.87 -20.91
C GLY A 173 -15.41 -4.92 -20.04
N GLY A 174 -14.86 -5.22 -18.86
CA GLY A 174 -15.38 -6.20 -17.92
C GLY A 174 -16.79 -5.85 -17.42
N THR A 175 -17.57 -6.89 -17.16
CA THR A 175 -18.93 -6.79 -16.62
C THR A 175 -18.94 -6.28 -15.16
N SER A 176 -20.12 -5.87 -14.68
CA SER A 176 -20.34 -5.53 -13.28
C SER A 176 -20.01 -6.67 -12.33
N GLU A 177 -20.33 -7.91 -12.73
CA GLU A 177 -20.12 -9.13 -11.96
C GLU A 177 -18.64 -9.46 -11.86
N GLN A 178 -17.89 -9.32 -12.96
CA GLN A 178 -16.43 -9.48 -12.96
C GLN A 178 -15.74 -8.43 -12.10
N SER A 179 -16.16 -7.17 -12.23
CA SER A 179 -15.63 -6.07 -11.43
C SER A 179 -15.92 -6.28 -9.93
N ALA A 180 -17.12 -6.75 -9.58
CA ALA A 180 -17.48 -7.06 -8.20
C ALA A 180 -16.61 -8.20 -7.64
N ALA A 181 -16.46 -9.30 -8.38
CA ALA A 181 -15.62 -10.43 -7.96
C ALA A 181 -14.15 -10.02 -7.74
N LEU A 182 -13.60 -9.17 -8.62
CA LEU A 182 -12.24 -8.65 -8.49
C LEU A 182 -12.07 -7.74 -7.27
N ARG A 183 -13.10 -6.97 -6.88
CA ARG A 183 -13.07 -6.17 -5.64
C ARG A 183 -13.18 -7.04 -4.39
N GLU A 184 -14.07 -8.04 -4.42
CA GLU A 184 -14.24 -9.01 -3.33
C GLU A 184 -12.97 -9.85 -3.11
N PHE A 185 -12.20 -10.11 -4.16
CA PHE A 185 -10.85 -10.67 -4.08
C PHE A 185 -9.83 -9.64 -3.58
N GLY A 186 -9.77 -8.47 -4.20
CA GLY A 186 -8.68 -7.52 -4.06
C GLY A 186 -8.62 -6.83 -2.70
N LEU A 187 -9.76 -6.39 -2.16
CA LEU A 187 -9.81 -5.69 -0.89
C LEU A 187 -9.27 -6.52 0.29
N PRO A 188 -9.78 -7.73 0.57
CA PRO A 188 -9.24 -8.53 1.68
C PRO A 188 -7.79 -8.93 1.42
N LEU A 189 -7.39 -9.22 0.18
CA LEU A 189 -5.99 -9.53 -0.11
C LEU A 189 -5.07 -8.33 0.18
N GLY A 190 -5.48 -7.12 -0.20
CA GLY A 190 -4.76 -5.89 0.10
C GLY A 190 -4.66 -5.60 1.60
N VAL A 191 -5.69 -5.92 2.39
CA VAL A 191 -5.63 -5.82 3.86
C VAL A 191 -4.60 -6.80 4.40
N ALA A 192 -4.61 -8.06 3.94
CA ALA A 192 -3.63 -9.06 4.35
C ALA A 192 -2.20 -8.65 3.97
N TYR A 193 -2.02 -8.06 2.79
CA TYR A 193 -0.76 -7.53 2.30
C TYR A 193 -0.19 -6.47 3.26
N GLN A 194 -0.98 -5.45 3.61
CA GLN A 194 -0.48 -4.38 4.49
C GLN A 194 -0.23 -4.88 5.91
N LEU A 195 -1.06 -5.77 6.44
CA LEU A 195 -0.81 -6.35 7.76
C LEU A 195 0.49 -7.16 7.80
N ARG A 196 0.84 -7.85 6.72
CA ARG A 196 2.14 -8.52 6.60
C ARG A 196 3.28 -7.50 6.53
N ASP A 197 3.10 -6.42 5.78
CA ASP A 197 4.05 -5.31 5.67
C ASP A 197 4.30 -4.65 7.03
N ASP A 198 3.26 -4.34 7.80
CA ASP A 198 3.36 -3.80 9.17
C ASP A 198 4.15 -4.74 10.12
N LEU A 199 3.97 -6.07 9.99
CA LEU A 199 4.77 -7.03 10.75
C LEU A 199 6.24 -7.03 10.31
N LEU A 200 6.52 -6.90 9.01
CA LEU A 200 7.87 -6.82 8.48
C LEU A 200 8.55 -5.48 8.84
N GLY A 201 7.82 -4.37 8.89
CA GLY A 201 8.34 -3.06 9.31
C GLY A 201 8.82 -3.06 10.77
N VAL A 202 8.16 -3.85 11.63
CA VAL A 202 8.54 -3.99 13.04
C VAL A 202 9.58 -5.10 13.26
N PHE A 203 9.45 -6.26 12.63
CA PHE A 203 10.21 -7.47 12.96
C PHE A 203 11.10 -8.02 11.82
N GLY A 204 11.00 -7.45 10.63
CA GLY A 204 11.69 -7.95 9.43
C GLY A 204 13.20 -7.76 9.48
N ASP A 205 13.92 -8.61 8.75
CA ASP A 205 15.36 -8.51 8.56
C ASP A 205 15.67 -7.31 7.64
N PRO A 206 16.53 -6.35 8.06
CA PRO A 206 16.93 -5.21 7.23
C PRO A 206 17.49 -5.57 5.86
N ALA A 207 18.16 -6.72 5.73
CA ALA A 207 18.66 -7.21 4.45
C ALA A 207 17.54 -7.53 3.45
N VAL A 208 16.32 -7.73 3.96
CA VAL A 208 15.16 -8.18 3.22
C VAL A 208 14.17 -7.03 3.00
N THR A 209 13.93 -6.20 4.02
CA THR A 209 13.02 -5.03 3.94
C THR A 209 13.68 -3.82 3.26
N GLY A 210 15.02 -3.77 3.25
CA GLY A 210 15.78 -2.62 2.73
C GLY A 210 15.65 -1.36 3.60
N LYS A 211 15.11 -1.49 4.83
CA LYS A 211 14.97 -0.48 5.89
C LYS A 211 15.57 -1.02 7.20
N PRO A 212 16.03 -0.18 8.13
CA PRO A 212 16.41 -0.62 9.47
C PRO A 212 15.26 -1.35 10.18
N ALA A 213 15.56 -2.33 11.03
CA ALA A 213 14.52 -3.00 11.81
C ALA A 213 13.88 -2.01 12.79
N GLY A 214 12.54 -2.06 12.90
CA GLY A 214 11.77 -1.18 13.77
C GLY A 214 11.65 0.26 13.25
N ASP A 215 11.80 0.49 11.94
CA ASP A 215 11.57 1.81 11.32
C ASP A 215 10.16 2.31 11.64
N ASP A 216 9.15 1.44 11.52
CA ASP A 216 7.76 1.74 11.89
C ASP A 216 7.60 2.15 13.36
N LEU A 217 8.48 1.68 14.26
CA LEU A 217 8.45 2.09 15.67
C LEU A 217 9.04 3.49 15.86
N ARG A 218 10.05 3.88 15.07
CA ARG A 218 10.64 5.24 15.06
C ARG A 218 9.72 6.25 14.40
N GLU A 219 9.14 5.88 13.26
CA GLU A 219 8.07 6.65 12.59
C GLU A 219 6.84 6.73 13.51
N GLY A 220 6.67 5.72 14.36
CA GLY A 220 5.63 5.64 15.37
C GLY A 220 4.30 5.17 14.80
N LYS A 221 4.25 4.43 13.70
CA LYS A 221 3.01 4.11 12.99
C LYS A 221 1.94 3.49 13.89
N ARG A 222 0.69 3.96 13.76
CA ARG A 222 -0.46 3.52 14.59
C ARG A 222 -1.14 2.31 13.94
N THR A 223 -0.34 1.28 13.71
CA THR A 223 -0.74 0.09 12.96
C THR A 223 -1.77 -0.75 13.73
N VAL A 224 -2.40 -1.70 13.03
CA VAL A 224 -3.30 -2.67 13.66
C VAL A 224 -2.58 -3.49 14.73
N LEU A 225 -1.29 -3.78 14.56
CA LEU A 225 -0.49 -4.45 15.58
C LEU A 225 -0.48 -3.66 16.90
N ILE A 226 -0.19 -2.35 16.84
CA ILE A 226 -0.17 -1.48 18.01
C ILE A 226 -1.56 -1.40 18.65
N ALA A 227 -2.60 -1.21 17.85
CA ALA A 227 -3.98 -1.12 18.33
C ALA A 227 -4.49 -2.42 18.99
N LEU A 228 -3.97 -3.59 18.57
CA LEU A 228 -4.28 -4.88 19.17
C LEU A 228 -3.46 -5.17 20.43
N ALA A 229 -2.18 -4.78 20.44
CA ALA A 229 -1.26 -5.06 21.54
C ALA A 229 -1.58 -4.19 22.76
N ARG A 230 -1.70 -2.87 22.56
CA ARG A 230 -1.83 -1.88 23.63
C ARG A 230 -2.88 -2.19 24.72
N PRO A 231 -4.11 -2.62 24.41
CA PRO A 231 -5.11 -2.95 25.45
C PRO A 231 -4.80 -4.25 26.21
N LEU A 232 -3.92 -5.12 25.69
CA LEU A 232 -3.52 -6.38 26.31
C LEU A 232 -2.29 -6.22 27.22
N LEU A 233 -1.59 -5.09 27.13
CA LEU A 233 -0.36 -4.85 27.87
C LEU A 233 -0.62 -4.51 29.35
N PRO A 234 0.22 -5.00 30.28
CA PRO A 234 0.22 -4.52 31.66
C PRO A 234 0.62 -3.04 31.72
N GLY A 235 0.23 -2.35 32.80
CA GLY A 235 0.36 -0.88 32.90
C GLY A 235 1.77 -0.35 32.64
N ASN A 236 2.81 -1.01 33.14
CA ASN A 236 4.21 -0.61 32.91
C ASN A 236 4.64 -0.78 31.45
N ALA A 237 4.33 -1.91 30.82
CA ALA A 237 4.66 -2.18 29.42
C ALA A 237 3.88 -1.25 28.48
N ARG A 238 2.63 -0.93 28.83
CA ARG A 238 1.80 0.03 28.11
C ARG A 238 2.37 1.44 28.18
N SER A 239 2.76 1.91 29.37
CA SER A 239 3.40 3.23 29.52
C SER A 239 4.71 3.30 28.74
N LEU A 240 5.52 2.24 28.76
CA LEU A 240 6.74 2.15 27.98
C LEU A 240 6.48 2.25 26.47
N LEU A 241 5.50 1.49 25.95
CA LEU A 241 5.09 1.58 24.55
C LEU A 241 4.63 3.00 24.20
N ASP A 242 3.81 3.62 25.04
CA ASP A 242 3.25 4.95 24.81
C ASP A 242 4.30 6.07 24.84
N GLU A 243 5.38 5.87 25.59
CA GLU A 243 6.51 6.80 25.73
C GLU A 243 7.48 6.71 24.55
N LEU A 244 7.82 5.48 24.13
CA LEU A 244 8.87 5.24 23.13
C LEU A 244 8.37 5.21 21.68
N LEU A 245 7.10 4.86 21.44
CA LEU A 245 6.57 4.80 20.07
C LEU A 245 6.59 6.18 19.40
N GLY A 246 7.30 6.27 18.27
CA GLY A 246 7.46 7.51 17.51
C GLY A 246 8.65 8.37 17.94
N ASP A 247 9.53 7.85 18.80
CA ASP A 247 10.81 8.51 19.08
C ASP A 247 11.80 8.24 17.91
N PRO A 248 12.22 9.26 17.15
CA PRO A 248 13.15 9.08 16.04
C PRO A 248 14.54 8.63 16.52
N GLU A 249 14.88 8.83 17.78
CA GLU A 249 16.18 8.50 18.36
C GLU A 249 16.23 7.10 18.99
N LEU A 250 15.21 6.23 18.78
CA LEU A 250 15.22 4.88 19.32
C LEU A 250 16.47 4.11 18.88
N ASP A 251 17.27 3.74 19.88
CA ASP A 251 18.43 2.87 19.68
C ASP A 251 18.00 1.41 19.44
N ALA A 252 18.96 0.57 19.06
CA ALA A 252 18.69 -0.84 18.76
C ALA A 252 18.15 -1.62 19.97
N GLN A 253 18.56 -1.26 21.19
CA GLN A 253 18.13 -1.93 22.42
C GLN A 253 16.68 -1.56 22.76
N GLN A 254 16.31 -0.28 22.63
CA GLN A 254 14.95 0.18 22.83
C GLN A 254 13.98 -0.42 21.80
N VAL A 255 14.41 -0.52 20.53
CA VAL A 255 13.64 -1.24 19.50
C VAL A 255 13.43 -2.70 19.89
N GLU A 256 14.47 -3.40 20.34
CA GLU A 256 14.35 -4.80 20.79
C GLU A 256 13.40 -4.95 21.98
N VAL A 257 13.44 -4.02 22.93
CA VAL A 257 12.52 -3.99 24.08
C VAL A 257 11.06 -3.83 23.60
N LEU A 258 10.78 -2.88 22.71
CA LEU A 258 9.44 -2.70 22.14
C LEU A 258 8.97 -3.94 21.37
N GLN A 259 9.86 -4.55 20.57
CA GLN A 259 9.54 -5.80 19.87
C GLN A 259 9.17 -6.92 20.85
N ASN A 260 9.89 -7.06 21.97
CA ASN A 260 9.58 -8.05 22.99
C ASN A 260 8.23 -7.79 23.66
N VAL A 261 7.94 -6.53 24.01
CA VAL A 261 6.62 -6.12 24.53
C VAL A 261 5.49 -6.50 23.56
N LEU A 262 5.67 -6.24 22.26
CA LEU A 262 4.69 -6.59 21.24
C LEU A 262 4.55 -8.11 21.06
N ARG A 263 5.64 -8.89 21.12
CA ARG A 263 5.61 -10.36 21.08
C ARG A 263 4.83 -10.94 22.26
N GLU A 264 5.12 -10.47 23.48
CA GLU A 264 4.49 -10.97 24.72
C GLU A 264 3.00 -10.62 24.82
N SER A 265 2.54 -9.59 24.10
CA SER A 265 1.11 -9.20 24.08
C SER A 265 0.18 -10.22 23.42
N GLY A 266 0.71 -11.14 22.60
CA GLY A 266 -0.10 -12.04 21.76
C GLY A 266 -0.77 -11.36 20.56
N ALA A 267 -0.49 -10.08 20.30
CA ALA A 267 -1.05 -9.35 19.16
C ALA A 267 -0.56 -9.86 17.81
N ILE A 268 0.68 -10.34 17.72
CA ILE A 268 1.25 -10.91 16.48
C ILE A 268 0.40 -12.08 16.00
N ASP A 269 0.12 -13.05 16.88
CA ASP A 269 -0.74 -14.20 16.54
C ASP A 269 -2.14 -13.77 16.10
N ARG A 270 -2.65 -12.67 16.66
CA ARG A 270 -3.95 -12.13 16.28
C ARG A 270 -3.91 -11.49 14.89
N VAL A 271 -2.83 -10.77 14.55
CA VAL A 271 -2.60 -10.23 13.20
C VAL A 271 -2.45 -11.37 12.19
N GLU A 272 -1.68 -12.41 12.49
CA GLU A 272 -1.51 -13.59 11.64
C GLU A 272 -2.85 -14.28 11.33
N ARG A 273 -3.72 -14.43 12.33
CA ARG A 273 -5.08 -14.95 12.11
C ARG A 273 -5.93 -14.05 11.21
N ILE A 274 -5.81 -12.73 11.32
CA ILE A 274 -6.51 -11.77 10.46
C ILE A 274 -5.97 -11.85 9.02
N ILE A 275 -4.65 -11.98 8.83
CA ILE A 275 -4.02 -12.20 7.52
C ILE A 275 -4.59 -13.47 6.89
N ALA A 276 -4.50 -14.61 7.59
CA ALA A 276 -4.98 -15.90 7.08
C ALA A 276 -6.47 -15.87 6.73
N HIS A 277 -7.30 -15.23 7.58
CA HIS A 277 -8.73 -15.08 7.33
C HIS A 277 -9.00 -14.25 6.06
N ASN A 278 -8.33 -13.12 5.89
CA ASN A 278 -8.52 -12.26 4.72
C ASN A 278 -8.03 -12.93 3.43
N VAL A 279 -6.92 -13.65 3.45
CA VAL A 279 -6.49 -14.41 2.26
C VAL A 279 -7.46 -15.54 1.94
N GLY A 280 -8.00 -16.22 2.96
CA GLY A 280 -9.08 -17.20 2.76
C GLY A 280 -10.30 -16.60 2.08
N ARG A 281 -10.74 -15.40 2.52
CA ARG A 281 -11.83 -14.65 1.87
C ARG A 281 -11.51 -14.30 0.42
N ALA A 282 -10.31 -13.79 0.15
CA ALA A 282 -9.87 -13.44 -1.20
C ALA A 282 -9.93 -14.67 -2.12
N LYS A 283 -9.33 -15.80 -1.70
CA LYS A 283 -9.35 -17.04 -2.48
C LYS A 283 -10.76 -17.52 -2.77
N THR A 284 -11.64 -17.56 -1.76
CA THR A 284 -13.04 -17.97 -1.96
C THR A 284 -13.76 -17.09 -2.99
N ALA A 285 -13.51 -15.77 -3.00
CA ALA A 285 -14.16 -14.85 -3.95
C ALA A 285 -13.79 -15.12 -5.42
N ILE A 286 -12.62 -15.73 -5.69
CA ILE A 286 -12.13 -15.91 -7.06
C ILE A 286 -12.37 -17.30 -7.65
N VAL A 287 -12.62 -18.33 -6.83
CA VAL A 287 -12.73 -19.74 -7.30
C VAL A 287 -13.76 -19.92 -8.41
N ASP A 288 -14.97 -19.38 -8.21
CA ASP A 288 -16.09 -19.49 -9.17
C ASP A 288 -16.41 -18.15 -9.84
N ALA A 289 -15.49 -17.18 -9.76
CA ALA A 289 -15.67 -15.88 -10.39
C ALA A 289 -15.81 -16.01 -11.92
N PRO A 290 -16.60 -15.14 -12.56
CA PRO A 290 -16.85 -15.14 -14.02
C PRO A 290 -15.64 -14.63 -14.83
N LEU A 291 -14.44 -15.13 -14.54
CA LEU A 291 -13.16 -14.81 -15.17
C LEU A 291 -12.65 -16.02 -15.96
N SER A 292 -11.60 -15.85 -16.76
CA SER A 292 -10.92 -16.98 -17.38
C SER A 292 -10.27 -17.89 -16.33
N ALA A 293 -10.03 -19.15 -16.68
CA ALA A 293 -9.32 -20.09 -15.81
C ALA A 293 -7.87 -19.66 -15.55
N SER A 294 -7.22 -19.07 -16.57
CA SER A 294 -5.86 -18.53 -16.47
C SER A 294 -5.81 -17.34 -15.50
N SER A 295 -6.71 -16.36 -15.63
CA SER A 295 -6.82 -15.21 -14.72
C SER A 295 -7.07 -15.64 -13.27
N ARG A 296 -8.01 -16.58 -13.03
CA ARG A 296 -8.21 -17.14 -11.69
C ARG A 296 -6.94 -17.77 -11.12
N THR A 297 -6.20 -18.51 -11.94
CA THR A 297 -4.95 -19.17 -11.52
C THR A 297 -3.89 -18.14 -11.11
N GLN A 298 -3.69 -17.09 -11.90
CA GLN A 298 -2.73 -16.02 -11.58
C GLN A 298 -3.10 -15.27 -10.30
N LEU A 299 -4.39 -14.97 -10.09
CA LEU A 299 -4.87 -14.31 -8.86
C LEU A 299 -4.69 -15.20 -7.63
N LEU A 300 -4.91 -16.51 -7.75
CA LEU A 300 -4.63 -17.46 -6.66
C LEU A 300 -3.13 -17.51 -6.32
N GLN A 301 -2.25 -17.48 -7.33
CA GLN A 301 -0.79 -17.42 -7.12
C GLN A 301 -0.36 -16.10 -6.46
N LEU A 302 -0.98 -14.98 -6.83
CA LEU A 302 -0.78 -13.69 -6.16
C LEU A 302 -1.16 -13.79 -4.67
N ALA A 303 -2.31 -14.39 -4.36
CA ALA A 303 -2.77 -14.59 -2.99
C ALA A 303 -1.79 -15.47 -2.17
N ASP A 304 -1.20 -16.50 -2.78
CA ASP A 304 -0.20 -17.33 -2.13
C ASP A 304 1.14 -16.62 -1.90
N THR A 305 1.49 -15.68 -2.77
CA THR A 305 2.69 -14.84 -2.62
C THR A 305 2.55 -13.93 -1.41
N VAL A 306 1.38 -13.31 -1.20
CA VAL A 306 1.11 -12.45 -0.04
C VAL A 306 1.25 -13.20 1.29
N ILE A 307 0.79 -14.45 1.36
CA ILE A 307 0.95 -15.27 2.57
C ILE A 307 2.43 -15.57 2.87
N ARG A 308 3.18 -15.96 1.84
CA ARG A 308 4.56 -16.45 1.95
C ARG A 308 5.61 -15.33 1.94
N ARG A 309 5.15 -14.08 1.88
CA ARG A 309 6.01 -12.91 1.75
C ARG A 309 6.94 -12.79 2.96
N THR A 310 8.24 -12.79 2.68
CA THR A 310 9.31 -12.53 3.67
C THR A 310 9.99 -11.18 3.44
N ALA A 311 9.73 -10.53 2.29
CA ALA A 311 10.31 -9.27 1.80
C ALA A 311 9.23 -8.45 1.10
#